data_AF-A0A699GHV0-F1
#
_entry.id   AF-A0A699GHV0-F1
#
_cell.length_a   1.000
_cell.length_b   1.000
_cell.length_c   1.000
_cell.angle_alpha   90.00
_cell.angle_beta   90.00
_cell.angle_gamma   90.00
#
_symmetry.space_group_name_H-M   'P 1'
#
loop_
_entity.id
_entity.type
_entity.pdbx_description
1 polymer ?
#
loop_
_entity_poly.entity_id
_entity_poly.type
_entity_poly.pdbx_seq_one_letter_code
_entity_poly.pdbx_strand_id
1 'polypeptide(L)'
;EFKIELIPGAAPVARAPYRLAPSELKELSDQLQELSEKGFIRPSSLPWGAPVLFIKKKDGSFHMCIDYQELNKLTVKNWYPLLRIDDMFDQLQGSSVYSRIDLRSGYHQLQIREEDIPVTAFRTRYGHFEFQVMPFGLTNAPAVLMDLMN
;
A
#
# COMPACT_ATOMS: atom_id res chain seq x y z
N GLU A 1 1.23 -14.78 2.07
CA GLU A 1 1.21 -13.91 0.88
C GLU A 1 -0.08 -13.09 0.87
N PHE A 2 0.02 -11.81 0.52
CA PHE A 2 -1.12 -10.92 0.36
C PHE A 2 -1.82 -11.18 -0.98
N LYS A 3 -3.14 -11.36 -0.95
CA LYS A 3 -3.97 -11.62 -2.13
C LYS A 3 -4.87 -10.43 -2.42
N ILE A 4 -5.04 -10.12 -3.70
CA ILE A 4 -5.94 -9.04 -4.17
C ILE A 4 -7.09 -9.66 -4.94
N GLU A 5 -8.18 -9.95 -4.22
CA GLU A 5 -9.40 -10.45 -4.83
C GLU A 5 -10.16 -9.31 -5.51
N LEU A 6 -10.33 -9.40 -6.83
CA LEU A 6 -11.12 -8.47 -7.61
C LEU A 6 -12.52 -9.02 -7.85
N ILE A 7 -13.50 -8.12 -8.00
CA ILE A 7 -14.85 -8.50 -8.39
C ILE A 7 -14.84 -9.25 -9.74
N PRO A 8 -15.70 -10.25 -9.96
CA PRO A 8 -15.76 -10.98 -11.22
C PRO A 8 -15.95 -10.03 -12.42
N GLY A 9 -15.10 -10.16 -13.44
CA GLY A 9 -15.15 -9.31 -14.64
C GLY A 9 -14.50 -7.93 -14.49
N ALA A 10 -13.76 -7.67 -13.40
CA ALA A 10 -12.99 -6.43 -13.26
C ALA A 10 -11.99 -6.27 -14.40
N ALA A 11 -12.02 -5.10 -15.05
CA ALA A 11 -11.05 -4.72 -16.06
C ALA A 11 -9.87 -3.95 -15.42
N PRO A 12 -8.67 -3.99 -16.04
CA PRO A 12 -7.53 -3.20 -15.57
C PRO A 12 -7.83 -1.70 -15.51
N VAL A 13 -7.48 -1.06 -14.40
CA VAL A 13 -7.58 0.39 -14.26
C VAL A 13 -6.25 1.03 -14.65
N ALA A 14 -6.31 1.94 -15.63
CA ALA A 14 -5.18 2.74 -16.06
C ALA A 14 -5.56 4.22 -16.04
N ARG A 15 -5.01 4.98 -15.08
CA ARG A 15 -5.18 6.43 -15.01
C ARG A 15 -3.92 7.17 -15.45
N ALA A 16 -4.12 8.35 -16.01
CA ALA A 16 -3.01 9.24 -16.35
C ALA A 16 -2.34 9.75 -15.07
N PRO A 17 -0.99 9.85 -15.03
CA PRO A 17 -0.30 10.48 -13.92
C PRO A 17 -0.76 11.92 -13.68
N TYR A 18 -0.82 12.35 -12.42
CA TYR A 18 -1.09 13.73 -12.07
C TYR A 18 0.08 14.64 -12.47
N ARG A 19 -0.19 15.94 -12.63
CA ARG A 19 0.86 16.94 -12.84
C ARG A 19 1.63 17.13 -11.54
N LEU A 20 2.95 17.03 -11.61
CA LEU A 20 3.86 17.20 -10.48
C LEU A 20 4.73 18.45 -10.67
N ALA A 21 4.97 19.17 -9.58
CA ALA A 21 5.91 20.28 -9.54
C ALA A 21 7.36 19.79 -9.69
N PRO A 22 8.31 20.64 -10.11
CA PRO A 22 9.72 20.23 -10.27
C PRO A 22 10.34 19.62 -9.00
N SER A 23 9.98 20.12 -7.82
CA SER A 23 10.44 19.55 -6.54
C SER A 23 9.89 18.14 -6.28
N GLU A 24 8.63 17.89 -6.65
CA GLU A 24 7.99 16.58 -6.51
C GLU A 24 8.53 15.58 -7.52
N LEU A 25 8.94 16.03 -8.71
CA LEU A 25 9.59 15.17 -9.70
C LEU A 25 10.96 14.67 -9.23
N LYS A 26 11.73 15.54 -8.58
CA LYS A 26 13.00 15.13 -7.95
C LYS A 26 12.75 14.09 -6.87
N GLU A 27 11.82 14.39 -5.95
CA GLU A 27 11.46 13.47 -4.87
C GLU A 27 10.97 12.11 -5.41
N LEU A 28 10.17 12.14 -6.48
CA LEU A 28 9.68 10.92 -7.12
C LEU A 28 10.83 10.05 -7.61
N SER A 29 11.83 10.64 -8.24
CA SER A 29 13.01 9.90 -8.69
C SER A 29 13.76 9.27 -7.51
N ASP A 30 13.96 10.03 -6.44
CA ASP A 30 14.71 9.59 -5.25
C ASP A 30 13.97 8.43 -4.53
N GLN A 31 12.65 8.55 -4.32
CA GLN A 31 11.84 7.50 -3.68
C GLN A 31 11.68 6.26 -4.56
N LEU A 32 11.57 6.41 -5.89
CA LEU A 32 11.55 5.27 -6.81
C LEU A 32 12.85 4.47 -6.76
N GLN A 33 13.99 5.16 -6.71
CA GLN A 33 15.29 4.51 -6.57
C GLN A 33 15.37 3.75 -5.26
N GLU A 34 15.01 4.37 -4.13
CA GLU A 34 15.04 3.70 -2.81
C GLU A 34 14.15 2.44 -2.77
N LEU A 35 12.94 2.51 -3.35
CA LEU A 35 12.04 1.37 -3.41
C LEU A 35 12.58 0.25 -4.32
N SER A 36 13.24 0.61 -5.42
CA SER A 36 13.83 -0.35 -6.36
C SER A 36 15.05 -1.04 -5.74
N GLU A 37 15.93 -0.29 -5.07
CA GLU A 37 17.12 -0.82 -4.38
C GLU A 37 16.74 -1.79 -3.25
N LYS A 38 15.63 -1.54 -2.56
CA LYS A 38 15.07 -2.46 -1.55
C LYS A 38 14.37 -3.68 -2.14
N GLY A 39 14.19 -3.74 -3.46
CA GLY A 39 13.45 -4.81 -4.13
C GLY A 39 11.94 -4.77 -3.90
N PHE A 40 11.39 -3.66 -3.39
CA PHE A 40 9.96 -3.55 -3.14
C PHE A 40 9.15 -3.35 -4.41
N ILE A 41 9.77 -2.74 -5.43
CA ILE A 41 9.15 -2.52 -6.74
C ILE A 41 10.02 -3.07 -7.87
N ARG A 42 9.40 -3.35 -9.01
CA ARG A 42 10.08 -3.64 -10.28
C ARG A 42 9.40 -2.94 -11.46
N PRO A 43 10.07 -2.76 -12.60
CA PRO A 43 9.43 -2.26 -13.81
C PRO A 43 8.26 -3.16 -14.23
N SER A 44 7.14 -2.54 -14.64
CA SER A 44 5.95 -3.25 -15.12
C SER A 44 5.69 -2.95 -16.59
N SER A 45 5.18 -3.93 -17.32
CA SER A 45 4.69 -3.81 -18.70
C SER A 45 3.17 -4.02 -18.81
N LEU A 46 2.49 -4.12 -17.67
CA LEU A 46 1.11 -4.59 -17.59
C LEU A 46 0.10 -3.43 -17.68
N PRO A 47 -1.16 -3.72 -18.06
CA PRO A 47 -2.13 -2.67 -18.40
C PRO A 47 -2.58 -1.83 -17.19
N TRP A 48 -2.43 -2.35 -15.98
CA TRP A 48 -2.73 -1.66 -14.74
C TRP A 48 -1.87 -0.41 -14.55
N GLY A 49 -2.39 0.56 -13.83
CA GLY A 49 -1.69 1.82 -13.64
C GLY A 49 -2.43 2.83 -12.79
N ALA A 50 -2.24 2.74 -11.49
CA ALA A 50 -2.66 3.79 -10.56
C ALA A 50 -1.72 5.02 -10.65
N PRO A 51 -2.23 6.26 -10.53
CA PRO A 51 -1.39 7.44 -10.55
C PRO A 51 -0.74 7.66 -9.17
N VAL A 52 0.43 8.32 -9.18
CA VAL A 52 1.12 8.73 -7.96
C VAL A 52 0.71 10.14 -7.56
N LEU A 53 0.51 10.36 -6.25
CA LEU A 53 0.29 11.66 -5.63
C LEU A 53 1.27 11.86 -4.47
N PHE A 54 1.52 13.11 -4.13
CA PHE A 54 2.36 13.47 -2.98
C PHE A 54 1.53 14.14 -1.90
N ILE A 55 1.81 13.76 -0.66
CA ILE A 55 1.29 14.41 0.54
C ILE A 55 2.45 15.10 1.24
N LYS A 56 2.30 16.40 1.55
CA LYS A 56 3.27 17.10 2.38
C LYS A 56 3.11 16.70 3.84
N LYS A 57 4.18 16.24 4.45
CA LYS A 57 4.27 16.01 5.89
C LYS A 57 4.43 17.34 6.63
N LYS A 58 4.21 17.31 7.95
CA LYS A 58 4.35 18.47 8.83
C LYS A 58 5.77 19.07 8.83
N ASP A 59 6.78 18.24 8.60
CA ASP A 59 8.19 18.63 8.51
C ASP A 59 8.56 19.24 7.13
N GLY A 60 7.61 19.34 6.21
CA GLY A 60 7.83 19.86 4.85
C GLY A 60 8.33 18.82 3.86
N SER A 61 8.64 17.59 4.30
CA SER A 61 9.00 16.49 3.39
C SER A 61 7.78 15.96 2.63
N PHE A 62 8.04 15.28 1.52
CA PHE A 62 7.01 14.73 0.66
C PHE A 62 6.86 13.23 0.92
N HIS A 63 5.62 12.75 0.98
CA HIS A 63 5.31 11.33 1.09
C HIS A 63 4.65 10.87 -0.21
N MET A 64 5.30 9.96 -0.93
CA MET A 64 4.72 9.35 -2.12
C MET A 64 3.57 8.42 -1.72
N CYS A 65 2.42 8.61 -2.35
CA CYS A 65 1.26 7.73 -2.20
C CYS A 65 0.75 7.32 -3.58
N ILE A 66 0.30 6.08 -3.69
CA ILE A 66 -0.35 5.59 -4.90
C ILE A 66 -1.85 5.68 -4.71
N ASP A 67 -2.52 6.30 -5.68
CA ASP A 67 -3.95 6.49 -5.67
C ASP A 67 -4.68 5.21 -6.11
N TYR A 68 -4.78 4.26 -5.18
CA TYR A 68 -5.51 3.01 -5.39
C TYR A 68 -7.03 3.16 -5.23
N GLN A 69 -7.61 4.36 -5.22
CA GLN A 69 -9.05 4.52 -4.99
C GLN A 69 -9.92 3.74 -5.97
N GLU A 70 -9.58 3.74 -7.26
CA GLU A 70 -10.34 2.96 -8.26
C GLU A 70 -10.09 1.47 -8.12
N LEU A 71 -8.86 1.06 -7.86
CA LEU A 71 -8.54 -0.34 -7.58
C LEU A 71 -9.34 -0.85 -6.38
N ASN A 72 -9.38 -0.08 -5.30
CA ASN A 72 -10.08 -0.37 -4.06
C ASN A 72 -11.60 -0.52 -4.23
N LYS A 73 -12.20 0.11 -5.25
CA LYS A 73 -13.62 -0.09 -5.59
C LYS A 73 -13.86 -1.45 -6.26
N LEU A 74 -12.86 -1.96 -6.98
CA LEU A 74 -12.90 -3.24 -7.67
C LEU A 74 -12.45 -4.40 -6.78
N THR A 75 -11.78 -4.13 -5.67
CA THR A 75 -11.39 -5.17 -4.70
C THR A 75 -12.59 -5.64 -3.89
N VAL A 76 -12.73 -6.97 -3.74
CA VAL A 76 -13.66 -7.58 -2.80
C VAL A 76 -13.21 -7.23 -1.38
N LYS A 77 -14.07 -6.54 -0.64
CA LYS A 77 -13.74 -6.05 0.71
C LYS A 77 -13.74 -7.20 1.70
N ASN A 78 -12.64 -7.36 2.44
CA ASN A 78 -12.56 -8.28 3.56
C ASN A 78 -13.18 -7.62 4.81
N TRP A 79 -14.31 -8.13 5.28
CA TRP A 79 -14.95 -7.72 6.53
C TRP A 79 -14.33 -8.47 7.71
N TYR A 80 -13.05 -8.22 7.96
CA TYR A 80 -12.36 -8.83 9.09
C TYR A 80 -13.01 -8.37 10.42
N PRO A 81 -13.40 -9.29 11.31
CA PRO A 81 -14.03 -8.92 12.58
C PRO A 81 -12.97 -8.36 13.52
N LEU A 82 -12.92 -7.03 13.61
CA LEU A 82 -12.09 -6.37 14.62
C LEU A 82 -12.73 -6.53 16.00
N LEU A 83 -11.90 -6.88 16.98
CA LEU A 83 -12.29 -6.86 18.39
C LEU A 83 -12.73 -5.45 18.77
N ARG A 84 -13.72 -5.34 19.67
CA ARG A 84 -14.09 -4.03 20.18
C ARG A 84 -12.97 -3.51 21.05
N ILE A 85 -12.79 -2.19 21.04
CA ILE A 85 -11.75 -1.52 21.83
C ILE A 85 -11.93 -1.84 23.32
N ASP A 86 -13.17 -1.92 23.81
CA ASP A 86 -13.47 -2.28 25.20
C ASP A 86 -13.01 -3.70 25.53
N ASP A 87 -13.29 -4.68 24.65
CA ASP A 87 -12.83 -6.07 24.83
C ASP A 87 -11.29 -6.14 24.93
N MET A 88 -10.58 -5.30 24.17
CA MET A 88 -9.12 -5.21 24.22
C MET A 88 -8.62 -4.58 25.54
N PHE A 89 -9.32 -3.58 26.07
CA PHE A 89 -8.97 -2.97 27.35
C PHE A 89 -9.24 -3.89 28.54
N ASP A 90 -10.32 -4.66 28.49
CA ASP A 90 -10.65 -5.66 29.52
C ASP A 90 -9.55 -6.72 29.62
N GLN A 91 -8.99 -7.17 28.48
CA GLN A 91 -7.84 -8.10 28.47
C GLN A 91 -6.56 -7.51 29.09
N LEU A 92 -6.40 -6.19 28.98
CA LEU A 92 -5.25 -5.47 29.53
C LEU A 92 -5.41 -5.13 31.01
N GLN A 93 -6.62 -5.26 31.57
CA GLN A 93 -6.92 -4.93 32.95
C GLN A 93 -6.05 -5.75 33.93
N GLY A 94 -5.51 -5.08 34.94
CA GLY A 94 -4.64 -5.71 35.95
C GLY A 94 -3.14 -5.69 35.60
N SER A 95 -2.79 -5.26 34.38
CA SER A 95 -1.40 -4.99 34.02
C SER A 95 -0.97 -3.60 34.50
N SER A 96 0.22 -3.51 35.09
CA SER A 96 0.80 -2.25 35.60
C SER A 96 1.83 -1.63 34.65
N VAL A 97 2.34 -2.41 33.70
CA VAL A 97 3.36 -2.00 32.73
C VAL A 97 2.90 -2.38 31.33
N TYR A 98 2.96 -1.42 30.41
CA TYR A 98 2.58 -1.59 29.01
C TYR A 98 3.77 -1.33 28.10
N SER A 99 3.89 -2.12 27.03
CA SER A 99 4.87 -1.92 25.98
C SER A 99 4.15 -1.81 24.64
N ARG A 100 4.58 -0.87 23.79
CA ARG A 100 4.05 -0.68 22.44
C ARG A 100 5.15 -0.94 21.44
N ILE A 101 4.96 -1.94 20.58
CA ILE A 101 5.87 -2.27 19.50
C ILE A 101 5.32 -1.67 18.21
N ASP A 102 6.13 -0.88 17.50
CA ASP A 102 5.79 -0.35 16.18
C ASP A 102 6.47 -1.21 15.11
N LEU A 103 5.67 -1.82 14.24
CA LEU A 103 6.17 -2.55 13.08
C LEU A 103 6.53 -1.55 11.98
N ARG A 104 7.78 -1.07 12.00
CA ARG A 104 8.27 -0.11 11.00
C ARG A 104 8.05 -0.66 9.58
N SER A 105 7.33 0.10 8.76
CA SER A 105 6.97 -0.29 7.39
C SER A 105 6.31 -1.67 7.31
N GLY A 106 5.49 -2.03 8.30
CA GLY A 106 4.93 -3.39 8.46
C GLY A 106 4.27 -3.95 7.20
N TYR A 107 3.62 -3.11 6.39
CA TYR A 107 3.03 -3.56 5.12
C TYR A 107 4.07 -4.06 4.11
N HIS A 108 5.20 -3.38 3.97
CA HIS A 108 6.27 -3.78 3.04
C HIS A 108 6.97 -5.09 3.44
N GLN A 109 6.67 -5.66 4.62
CA GLN A 109 7.21 -6.94 5.04
C GLN A 109 6.43 -8.13 4.46
N LEU A 110 5.20 -7.91 3.99
CA LEU A 110 4.35 -8.96 3.44
C LEU A 110 4.44 -8.98 1.91
N GLN A 111 4.84 -10.12 1.33
CA GLN A 111 4.89 -10.30 -0.12
C GLN A 111 3.48 -10.43 -0.71
N ILE A 112 3.28 -9.84 -1.88
CA ILE A 112 2.08 -10.02 -2.70
C ILE A 112 2.20 -11.33 -3.47
N ARG A 113 1.09 -12.06 -3.61
CA ARG A 113 1.01 -13.24 -4.47
C ARG A 113 1.42 -12.87 -5.90
N GLU A 114 2.25 -13.69 -6.55
CA GLU A 114 2.82 -13.35 -7.87
C GLU A 114 1.77 -12.98 -8.93
N GLU A 115 0.62 -13.65 -8.92
CA GLU A 115 -0.51 -13.41 -9.82
C GLU A 115 -1.16 -12.02 -9.63
N ASP A 116 -1.06 -11.46 -8.42
CA ASP A 116 -1.70 -10.21 -8.01
C ASP A 116 -0.74 -9.01 -8.05
N ILE A 117 0.58 -9.24 -8.18
CA ILE A 117 1.59 -8.18 -8.37
C ILE A 117 1.18 -7.17 -9.46
N PRO A 118 0.73 -7.60 -10.66
CA PRO A 118 0.31 -6.68 -11.72
C PRO A 118 -0.75 -5.67 -11.32
N VAL A 119 -1.64 -6.06 -10.40
CA VAL A 119 -2.78 -5.25 -9.97
C VAL A 119 -2.30 -4.01 -9.20
N THR A 120 -1.13 -4.09 -8.60
CA THR A 120 -0.47 -2.98 -7.88
C THR A 120 0.38 -2.08 -8.78
N ALA A 121 0.29 -2.25 -10.10
CA ALA A 121 1.06 -1.39 -11.01
C ALA A 121 0.63 0.08 -10.90
N PHE A 122 1.62 0.96 -10.92
CA PHE A 122 1.45 2.39 -10.83
C PHE A 122 2.28 3.11 -11.90
N ARG A 123 1.78 4.28 -12.31
CA ARG A 123 2.34 5.07 -13.40
C ARG A 123 2.98 6.33 -12.89
N THR A 124 4.19 6.57 -13.40
CA THR A 124 4.98 7.75 -13.10
C THR A 124 5.43 8.41 -14.40
N ARG A 125 6.00 9.61 -14.31
CA ARG A 125 6.64 10.24 -15.47
C ARG A 125 7.87 9.47 -15.96
N TYR A 126 8.49 8.68 -15.09
CA TYR A 126 9.75 7.97 -15.35
C TYR A 126 9.54 6.51 -15.81
N GLY A 127 8.30 6.02 -15.80
CA GLY A 127 7.97 4.66 -16.20
C GLY A 127 6.81 4.06 -15.41
N HIS A 128 6.57 2.79 -15.65
CA HIS A 128 5.59 1.98 -14.94
C HIS A 128 6.31 1.01 -14.01
N PHE A 129 5.79 0.89 -12.80
CA PHE A 129 6.36 0.03 -11.77
C PHE A 129 5.23 -0.74 -11.08
N GLU A 130 5.54 -1.89 -10.52
CA GLU A 130 4.62 -2.71 -9.73
C GLU A 130 5.28 -3.13 -8.42
N PHE A 131 4.48 -3.31 -7.38
CA PHE A 131 4.94 -3.69 -6.06
C PHE A 131 5.02 -5.21 -5.92
N GLN A 132 6.12 -5.70 -5.34
CA GLN A 132 6.29 -7.10 -4.96
C GLN A 132 5.87 -7.36 -3.50
N VAL A 133 5.87 -6.29 -2.69
CA VAL A 133 5.44 -6.30 -1.30
C VAL A 133 4.23 -5.41 -1.13
N MET A 134 3.39 -5.68 -0.13
CA MET A 134 2.11 -5.00 0.05
C MET A 134 2.30 -3.49 0.23
N PRO A 135 1.86 -2.64 -0.72
CA PRO A 135 2.00 -1.20 -0.61
C PRO A 135 0.93 -0.61 0.31
N PHE A 136 1.18 0.61 0.76
CA PHE A 136 0.16 1.43 1.41
C PHE A 136 -0.99 1.76 0.46
N GLY A 137 -2.19 1.91 1.03
CA GLY A 137 -3.38 2.39 0.32
C GLY A 137 -4.30 1.30 -0.24
N LEU A 138 -3.94 0.01 -0.13
CA LEU A 138 -4.83 -1.10 -0.50
C LEU A 138 -5.87 -1.38 0.60
N THR A 139 -7.12 -1.62 0.20
CA THR A 139 -8.28 -1.75 1.11
C THR A 139 -8.09 -2.84 2.16
N ASN A 140 -7.62 -4.01 1.76
CA ASN A 140 -7.52 -5.18 2.63
C ASN A 140 -6.18 -5.28 3.38
N ALA A 141 -5.24 -4.34 3.16
CA ALA A 141 -3.92 -4.40 3.78
C ALA A 141 -3.95 -4.43 5.33
N PRO A 142 -4.75 -3.61 6.03
CA PRO A 142 -4.84 -3.67 7.48
C PRO A 142 -5.45 -4.99 7.98
N ALA A 143 -6.49 -5.49 7.30
CA ALA A 143 -7.16 -6.74 7.65
C ALA A 143 -6.20 -7.93 7.58
N VAL A 144 -5.42 -8.03 6.51
CA VAL A 144 -4.43 -9.11 6.35
C VAL A 144 -3.29 -8.98 7.35
N LEU A 145 -2.84 -7.76 7.65
CA LEU A 145 -1.82 -7.57 8.69
C LEU A 145 -2.33 -8.01 10.08
N MET A 146 -3.59 -7.72 10.39
CA MET A 146 -4.20 -8.14 11.66
C MET A 146 -4.39 -9.66 11.75
N ASP A 147 -4.79 -10.30 10.65
CA ASP A 147 -4.89 -11.76 10.56
C ASP A 147 -3.52 -12.44 10.77
N LEU A 148 -2.43 -11.81 10.32
CA LEU A 148 -1.07 -12.31 10.54
C LEU A 148 -0.60 -12.15 12.01
N MET A 149 -1.13 -11.18 12.72
CA MET A 149 -0.72 -10.85 14.09
C MET A 149 -1.51 -11.61 15.16
N ASN A 150 -2.69 -12.15 14.82
CA ASN A 150 -3.54 -12.95 15.71
C ASN A 150 -3.14 -14.43 15.68
#